data_AF-A0A268TAH0-F1
#
_entry.id   AF-A0A268TAH0-F1
#
_cell.length_a   1.000
_cell.length_b   1.000
_cell.length_c   1.000
_cell.angle_alpha   90.00
_cell.angle_beta   90.00
_cell.angle_gamma   90.00
#
_symmetry.space_group_name_H-M   'P 1'
#
loop_
_entity.id
_entity.type
_entity.pdbx_description
1 polymer ?
#
loop_
_entity_poly.entity_id
_entity_poly.type
_entity_poly.pdbx_seq_one_letter_code
_entity_poly.pdbx_strand_id
1 'polypeptide(L)'
;MIFADPPYNIDKNFGNNRDKWNCTKDYINWCKTWINECMRILKDNGTMYFMTATQFIPFLDVFVSENYNVLSRIIWSYDSSSVQSKKYLALYMNQF
;
A
#
# COMPACT_ATOMS: atom_id res chain seq x y z
N MET A 1 11.46 8.27 8.89
CA MET A 1 10.89 8.05 7.54
C MET A 1 10.78 6.56 7.32
N ILE A 2 9.64 6.08 6.83
CA ILE A 2 9.40 4.68 6.47
C ILE A 2 9.00 4.62 4.99
N PHE A 3 9.55 3.66 4.27
CA PHE A 3 9.15 3.31 2.91
C PHE A 3 8.80 1.82 2.87
N ALA A 4 7.61 1.49 2.37
CA ALA A 4 7.09 0.13 2.33
C ALA A 4 6.64 -0.25 0.92
N ASP A 5 7.21 -1.34 0.40
CA ASP A 5 6.78 -2.00 -0.84
C ASP A 5 6.28 -3.42 -0.50
N PRO A 6 5.07 -3.55 0.06
CA PRO A 6 4.53 -4.84 0.50
C PRO A 6 4.10 -5.71 -0.70
N PRO A 7 3.83 -7.01 -0.51
CA PRO A 7 3.19 -7.82 -1.53
C PRO A 7 1.82 -7.25 -1.91
N TYR A 8 1.45 -7.29 -3.19
CA TYR A 8 0.26 -6.59 -3.69
C TYR A 8 -0.98 -7.46 -3.84
N ASN A 9 -0.96 -8.72 -3.38
CA ASN A 9 -2.07 -9.65 -3.55
C ASN A 9 -2.47 -9.85 -5.03
N ILE A 10 -1.48 -10.08 -5.90
CA ILE A 10 -1.64 -10.27 -7.35
C ILE A 10 -1.24 -11.67 -7.84
N ASP A 11 -1.05 -12.63 -6.94
CA ASP A 11 -0.63 -14.01 -7.21
C ASP A 11 0.73 -14.13 -7.94
N LYS A 12 1.61 -13.15 -7.72
CA LYS A 12 3.01 -13.16 -8.11
C LYS A 12 3.76 -14.19 -7.27
N ASN A 13 4.51 -15.03 -7.97
CA ASN A 13 5.34 -16.07 -7.37
C ASN A 13 6.74 -15.52 -7.10
N PHE A 14 7.16 -15.55 -5.83
CA PHE A 14 8.50 -15.13 -5.39
C PHE A 14 9.43 -16.33 -5.12
N GLY A 15 9.16 -17.48 -5.74
CA GLY A 15 9.95 -18.70 -5.61
C GLY A 15 9.59 -19.53 -4.38
N ASN A 16 9.42 -18.87 -3.22
CA ASN A 16 9.12 -19.54 -1.95
C ASN A 16 7.67 -19.36 -1.48
N ASN A 17 7.03 -18.24 -1.85
CA ASN A 17 5.66 -17.91 -1.46
C ASN A 17 4.94 -17.20 -2.61
N ARG A 18 3.61 -17.32 -2.67
CA ARG A 18 2.75 -16.52 -3.53
C ARG A 18 2.16 -15.38 -2.72
N ASP A 19 2.07 -14.18 -3.29
CA ASP A 19 1.34 -13.08 -2.66
C ASP A 19 -0.17 -13.27 -2.84
N LYS A 20 -0.73 -14.23 -2.12
CA LYS A 20 -2.13 -14.58 -2.25
C LYS A 20 -2.78 -14.73 -0.89
N TRP A 21 -3.79 -13.89 -0.66
CA TRP A 21 -4.71 -14.01 0.45
C TRP A 21 -5.99 -14.69 -0.01
N ASN A 22 -6.71 -15.31 0.93
CA ASN A 22 -7.96 -16.02 0.64
C ASN A 22 -9.05 -15.08 0.11
N CYS A 23 -9.07 -13.83 0.59
CA CYS A 23 -9.97 -12.80 0.08
C CYS A 23 -9.38 -11.39 0.20
N THR A 24 -9.99 -10.44 -0.52
CA THR A 24 -9.61 -9.01 -0.46
C THR A 24 -9.64 -8.46 0.96
N LYS A 25 -10.63 -8.85 1.77
CA LYS A 25 -10.76 -8.36 3.15
C LYS A 25 -9.57 -8.75 4.02
N ASP A 26 -9.07 -9.97 3.88
CA ASP A 26 -7.92 -10.47 4.65
C ASP A 26 -6.65 -9.70 4.28
N TYR A 27 -6.43 -9.46 2.99
CA TYR A 27 -5.30 -8.64 2.52
C TYR A 27 -5.37 -7.20 3.04
N ILE A 28 -6.55 -6.57 2.97
CA ILE A 28 -6.74 -5.20 3.47
C ILE A 28 -6.53 -5.14 4.99
N ASN A 29 -7.05 -6.12 5.74
CA ASN A 29 -6.84 -6.19 7.20
C ASN A 29 -5.37 -6.36 7.55
N TRP A 30 -4.66 -7.26 6.84
CA TRP A 30 -3.23 -7.42 6.98
C TRP A 30 -2.49 -6.10 6.70
N CYS A 31 -2.90 -5.35 5.66
CA CYS A 31 -2.35 -4.03 5.36
C CYS A 31 -2.53 -3.04 6.50
N LYS A 32 -3.74 -2.94 7.03
CA LYS A 32 -4.06 -2.03 8.14
C LYS A 32 -3.20 -2.33 9.37
N THR A 33 -2.95 -3.61 9.69
CA THR A 33 -2.11 -4.00 10.82
C THR A 33 -0.70 -3.44 10.71
N TRP A 34 0.00 -3.69 9.59
CA TRP A 34 1.39 -3.23 9.49
C TRP A 34 1.49 -1.71 9.29
N ILE A 35 0.50 -1.07 8.63
CA ILE A 35 0.44 0.41 8.54
C ILE A 35 0.35 1.00 9.95
N ASN A 36 -0.54 0.49 10.81
CA ASN A 36 -0.69 0.96 12.18
C ASN A 36 0.62 0.82 12.98
N GLU A 37 1.32 -0.30 12.83
CA GLU A 37 2.60 -0.51 13.51
C GLU A 37 3.70 0.43 13.01
N CYS A 38 3.73 0.71 11.70
CA CYS A 38 4.65 1.69 11.13
C CYS A 38 4.37 3.10 11.67
N MET A 39 3.10 3.50 11.76
CA MET A 39 2.72 4.80 12.31
C MET A 39 3.05 4.88 13.81
N ARG A 40 2.82 3.82 14.59
CA ARG A 40 3.13 3.79 16.03
C ARG A 40 4.59 4.09 16.37
N ILE A 41 5.53 3.69 15.52
CA ILE A 41 6.97 3.89 15.74
C ILE A 41 7.52 5.15 15.06
N LEU A 42 6.71 5.81 14.24
CA LEU A 42 7.08 7.04 13.58
C LEU A 42 7.25 8.15 14.64
N LYS A 43 8.20 9.05 14.41
CA LYS A 43 8.26 10.31 15.18
C LYS A 43 7.06 11.19 14.77
N ASP A 44 6.71 12.15 15.61
CA ASP A 44 5.61 13.10 15.33
C ASP A 44 5.73 13.82 13.98
N ASN A 45 6.96 14.07 13.51
CA ASN A 45 7.23 14.68 12.19
C ASN A 45 7.75 13.66 11.16
N GLY A 46 7.57 12.37 11.43
CA GLY A 46 7.98 11.31 10.54
C GLY A 46 6.98 11.13 9.40
N THR A 47 7.45 10.72 8.23
CA THR A 47 6.57 10.42 7.09
C THR A 47 6.68 8.95 6.68
N MET A 48 5.56 8.40 6.23
CA MET A 48 5.44 7.04 5.72
C MET A 48 4.98 7.04 4.26
N TYR A 49 5.61 6.19 3.48
CA TYR A 49 5.35 5.98 2.07
C TYR A 49 5.03 4.50 1.90
N PHE A 50 3.92 4.18 1.23
CA PHE A 50 3.65 2.80 0.89
C PHE A 50 3.09 2.63 -0.52
N MET A 51 3.41 1.48 -1.10
CA MET A 51 3.00 1.10 -2.44
C MET A 51 1.90 0.04 -2.37
N THR A 52 0.95 0.08 -3.33
CA THR A 52 -0.16 -0.88 -3.40
C THR A 52 -0.79 -0.90 -4.79
N ALA A 53 -1.16 -2.08 -5.31
CA ALA A 53 -1.83 -2.17 -6.61
C ALA A 53 -3.15 -1.39 -6.65
N THR A 54 -3.54 -0.87 -7.84
CA THR A 54 -4.75 -0.01 -8.02
C THR A 54 -5.95 -0.53 -7.31
N GLN A 55 -6.20 -1.82 -7.50
CA GLN A 55 -7.42 -2.45 -7.05
C GLN A 55 -7.59 -2.35 -5.54
N PHE A 56 -6.51 -2.09 -4.81
CA PHE A 56 -6.49 -1.92 -3.37
C PHE A 56 -6.33 -0.46 -2.92
N ILE A 57 -6.00 0.48 -3.83
CA ILE A 57 -5.92 1.92 -3.53
C ILE A 57 -7.20 2.40 -2.85
N PRO A 58 -8.44 2.20 -3.37
CA PRO A 58 -9.62 2.80 -2.75
C PRO A 58 -9.86 2.34 -1.31
N PHE A 59 -9.59 1.07 -1.01
CA PHE A 59 -9.76 0.51 0.33
C PHE A 59 -8.74 1.05 1.31
N LEU A 60 -7.49 1.16 0.87
CA LEU A 60 -6.43 1.71 1.70
C LEU A 60 -6.56 3.22 1.81
N ASP A 61 -7.00 3.94 0.77
CA ASP A 61 -7.24 5.41 0.73
C ASP A 61 -8.25 5.87 1.77
N VAL A 62 -9.37 5.16 1.85
CA VAL A 62 -10.40 5.48 2.85
C VAL A 62 -9.82 5.26 4.24
N PHE A 63 -9.19 4.11 4.49
CA PHE A 63 -8.60 3.79 5.78
C PHE A 63 -7.55 4.81 6.21
N VAL A 64 -6.62 5.13 5.31
CA VAL A 64 -5.58 6.12 5.57
C VAL A 64 -6.22 7.47 5.87
N SER A 65 -7.04 8.00 4.96
CA SER A 65 -7.67 9.32 5.13
C SER A 65 -8.51 9.47 6.41
N GLU A 66 -9.08 8.38 6.93
CA GLU A 66 -9.83 8.38 8.18
C GLU A 66 -8.96 8.38 9.45
N ASN A 67 -7.73 7.87 9.37
CA ASN A 67 -6.91 7.60 10.56
C ASN A 67 -5.66 8.51 10.66
N TYR A 68 -5.16 9.07 9.56
CA TYR A 68 -3.96 9.93 9.58
C TYR A 68 -4.02 11.04 8.51
N ASN A 69 -2.98 11.88 8.44
CA ASN A 69 -2.91 13.05 7.57
C ASN A 69 -2.38 12.70 6.16
N VAL A 70 -3.20 12.69 5.11
CA VAL A 70 -2.75 12.36 3.75
C VAL A 70 -2.03 13.55 3.10
N LEU A 71 -0.71 13.45 2.88
CA LEU A 71 0.05 14.52 2.21
C LEU A 71 -0.06 14.49 0.69
N SER A 72 -0.15 13.31 0.09
CA SER A 72 -0.18 13.15 -1.37
C SER A 72 -0.82 11.84 -1.83
N ARG A 73 -1.14 11.74 -3.12
CA ARG A 73 -1.49 10.48 -3.78
C ARG A 73 -0.60 10.40 -5.01
N ILE A 74 0.46 9.60 -4.93
CA ILE A 74 1.44 9.50 -6.02
C ILE A 74 0.99 8.40 -6.96
N ILE A 75 1.04 8.67 -8.27
CA ILE A 75 0.76 7.66 -9.30
C ILE A 75 2.05 7.35 -10.02
N TRP A 76 2.57 6.14 -9.85
CA TRP A 76 3.67 5.67 -10.67
C TRP A 76 3.14 5.14 -12.01
N SER A 77 3.22 6.00 -13.03
CA SER A 77 2.88 5.64 -14.41
C SER A 77 4.14 5.22 -15.16
N TYR A 78 4.16 3.98 -15.65
CA TYR A 78 5.21 3.49 -16.55
C TYR A 78 4.58 2.60 -17.62
N ASP A 79 5.17 2.61 -18.82
CA ASP A 79 4.76 1.74 -19.92
C ASP A 79 5.67 0.50 -19.94
N SER A 80 5.19 -0.64 -19.43
CA SER A 80 5.90 -1.92 -19.53
C SER A 80 5.47 -2.66 -20.79
N SER A 81 6.28 -2.57 -21.84
CA SER A 81 6.01 -3.04 -23.20
C SER A 81 5.97 -4.57 -23.39
N SER A 82 5.60 -5.38 -22.39
CA SER A 82 5.50 -6.86 -22.58
C SER A 82 4.54 -7.63 -21.66
N VAL A 83 4.01 -7.04 -20.58
CA VAL A 83 2.91 -7.63 -19.79
C VAL A 83 2.06 -6.51 -19.20
N GLN A 84 0.89 -6.31 -19.78
CA GLN A 84 0.02 -5.17 -19.51
C GLN A 84 -0.75 -5.35 -18.17
N SER A 85 -0.39 -4.59 -17.14
CA SER A 85 -1.31 -4.30 -16.02
C SER A 85 -1.80 -2.85 -16.12
N LYS A 86 -3.07 -2.65 -16.49
CA LYS A 86 -3.75 -1.33 -16.57
C LYS A 86 -4.02 -0.71 -15.18
N LYS A 87 -3.08 -0.84 -14.23
CA LYS A 87 -3.35 -0.65 -12.80
C LYS A 87 -2.33 0.28 -12.12
N TYR A 88 -2.69 1.57 -12.06
CA TYR A 88 -2.41 2.66 -11.08
C TYR A 88 -1.91 2.27 -9.65
N LEU A 89 -1.10 3.10 -8.98
CA LEU A 89 -0.52 2.87 -7.64
C LEU A 89 -0.05 4.24 -7.09
N ALA A 90 -0.64 4.91 -6.08
CA ALA A 90 -0.37 4.81 -4.61
C ALA A 90 -1.04 5.97 -3.78
N LEU A 91 -0.80 5.99 -2.44
CA LEU A 91 -1.25 6.99 -1.44
C LEU A 91 -0.21 7.32 -0.34
N TYR A 92 -0.22 8.56 0.18
CA TYR A 92 0.64 9.01 1.30
C TYR A 92 -0.12 9.29 2.57
N MET A 93 0.61 9.22 3.68
CA MET A 93 0.16 9.61 5.00
C MET A 93 1.28 10.23 5.84
N ASN A 94 0.89 11.07 6.77
CA ASN A 94 1.67 11.69 7.82
C ASN A 94 0.91 11.53 9.14
N GLN A 95 1.63 11.51 10.24
CA GLN A 95 1.02 11.64 11.57
C GLN A 95 1.19 13.08 11.96
N PHE A 96 0.07 13.75 12.25
CA PHE A 96 -0.02 15.18 12.58
C PHE A 96 0.16 16.16 11.40
#